data_AF-A0AAV6KTY5-F1
#
_entry.id   AF-A0AAV6KTY5-F1
#
_cell.length_a   1.000
_cell.length_b   1.000
_cell.length_c   1.000
_cell.angle_alpha   90.00
_cell.angle_beta   90.00
_cell.angle_gamma   90.00
#
_symmetry.space_group_name_H-M   'P 1'
#
loop_
_entity.id
_entity.type
_entity.pdbx_description
1 polymer ?
#
loop_
_entity_poly.entity_id
_entity_poly.type
_entity_poly.pdbx_seq_one_letter_code
_entity_poly.pdbx_strand_id
1 'polypeptide(L)'
;MGFKYIHTLEIRKCNSLRCVFAPAMTKSIPQLCVLKISSCEMLSTIVGKSSVGEVEFPQLESLELLNLPNLVSFFPNVNVNTTTVAKLIDHLHNPMQPQPLFNEKVAILCLEYLVPVGLQSVRDLWGSEFPTSSFSNLKNLQVAGCSSLRNFPSTSTQGLQEVAQLLYTDRGNSVLALGSNGTMMLWKWGPSQHNPFGMATTSVLPQQWEPPNGLAMTNDVTSVNLEEAVPCMALSKNYFYMISACGGKVSLFNMSKFREMQTSFMPPPPASTFLAFYPRDNNIIAIGMEDSTIRMYNVRVDEVKSELKGQHNKRITGLAFSTNLNILVSSGTDAQLCIWSIDTWEHLKSVPLQLPADKARNGDTRWVPQDVLPAPISFAAYSCDSQLVYTSFCDGNIGVFDVHSLTLTRRIAPSIYLSPAMLSG
;
A
#
# COMPACT_ATOMS: atom_id res chain seq x y z
N MET A 1 41.80 12.17 25.41
CA MET A 1 41.43 10.77 25.75
C MET A 1 40.09 10.50 25.09
N GLY A 2 40.05 9.61 24.09
CA GLY A 2 38.82 9.30 23.36
C GLY A 2 38.03 8.19 24.06
N PHE A 3 36.71 8.23 23.96
CA PHE A 3 35.81 7.19 24.48
C PHE A 3 35.79 5.97 23.54
N LYS A 4 36.95 5.32 23.36
CA LYS A 4 37.16 4.30 22.32
C LYS A 4 36.30 3.04 22.43
N TYR A 5 35.74 2.78 23.62
CA TYR A 5 35.03 1.55 23.95
C TYR A 5 33.54 1.75 24.26
N ILE A 6 32.98 2.94 24.00
CA ILE A 6 31.54 3.14 24.21
C ILE A 6 30.79 2.44 23.09
N HIS A 7 30.04 1.41 23.46
CA HIS A 7 29.17 0.66 22.56
C HIS A 7 27.73 1.22 22.53
N THR A 8 27.23 1.66 23.68
CA THR A 8 25.90 2.27 23.82
C THR A 8 26.03 3.60 24.54
N LEU A 9 25.47 4.65 23.95
CA LEU A 9 25.34 5.96 24.57
C LEU A 9 23.86 6.32 24.69
N GLU A 10 23.43 6.60 25.92
CA GLU A 10 22.06 6.98 26.21
C GLU A 10 22.01 8.31 26.96
N ILE A 11 21.21 9.24 26.44
CA ILE A 11 21.04 10.60 26.96
C ILE A 11 19.55 10.82 27.20
N ARG A 12 19.17 11.10 28.44
CA ARG A 12 17.76 11.28 28.82
C ARG A 12 17.58 12.52 29.67
N LYS A 13 16.56 13.34 29.37
CA LYS A 13 16.14 14.49 30.19
C LYS A 13 17.25 15.53 30.45
N CYS A 14 18.18 15.68 29.50
CA CYS A 14 19.26 16.66 29.56
C CYS A 14 18.79 18.00 28.96
N ASN A 15 17.90 18.70 29.66
CA ASN A 15 17.17 19.84 29.08
C ASN A 15 18.04 21.03 28.70
N SER A 16 19.23 21.21 29.30
CA SER A 16 20.16 22.30 28.94
C SER A 16 21.12 21.93 27.80
N LEU A 17 21.15 20.66 27.38
CA LEU A 17 22.09 20.18 26.36
C LEU A 17 21.68 20.71 24.99
N ARG A 18 22.55 21.50 24.36
CA ARG A 18 22.31 22.07 23.00
C ARG A 18 22.92 21.23 21.88
N CYS A 19 23.97 20.47 22.20
CA CYS A 19 24.69 19.61 21.28
C CYS A 19 25.31 18.41 22.02
N VAL A 20 25.31 17.22 21.41
CA VAL A 20 25.85 15.99 22.03
C VAL A 20 27.34 15.83 21.77
N PHE A 21 27.77 15.96 20.51
CA PHE A 21 29.14 15.73 20.10
C PHE A 21 29.76 16.98 19.50
N ALA A 22 30.99 17.31 19.94
CA ALA A 22 31.85 18.15 19.13
C ALA A 22 32.27 17.38 17.87
N PRO A 23 32.43 18.03 16.70
CA PRO A 23 32.83 17.37 15.45
C PRO A 23 34.08 16.49 15.57
N ALA A 24 35.06 16.90 16.36
CA ALA A 24 36.29 16.13 16.59
C ALA A 24 36.07 14.82 17.37
N MET A 25 34.94 14.68 18.06
CA MET A 25 34.63 13.51 18.89
C MET A 25 34.16 12.32 18.06
N THR A 26 33.56 12.51 16.89
CA THR A 26 32.98 11.43 16.07
C THR A 26 34.04 10.40 15.68
N LYS A 27 35.27 10.85 15.37
CA LYS A 27 36.43 9.99 15.12
C LYS A 27 36.99 9.29 16.36
N SER A 28 36.57 9.69 17.55
CA SER A 28 37.04 9.18 18.84
C SER A 28 36.08 8.17 19.49
N ILE A 29 34.97 7.84 18.82
CA ILE A 29 33.95 6.85 19.24
C ILE A 29 33.64 5.82 18.12
N PRO A 30 34.66 5.13 17.56
CA PRO A 30 34.45 4.24 16.42
C PRO A 30 33.60 3.00 16.73
N GLN A 31 33.43 2.65 18.01
CA GLN A 31 32.69 1.45 18.45
C GLN A 31 31.24 1.72 18.86
N LEU A 32 30.76 2.96 18.71
CA LEU A 32 29.39 3.31 19.10
C LEU A 32 28.40 2.63 18.17
N CYS A 33 27.67 1.66 18.70
CA CYS A 33 26.68 0.85 18.00
C CYS A 33 25.25 1.34 18.24
N VAL A 34 24.97 1.85 19.44
CA VAL A 34 23.62 2.30 19.82
C VAL A 34 23.67 3.71 20.40
N LEU A 35 22.93 4.63 19.80
CA LEU A 35 22.75 6.00 20.29
C LEU A 35 21.27 6.28 20.57
N LYS A 36 20.94 6.54 21.83
CA LYS A 36 19.58 6.87 22.27
C LYS A 36 19.53 8.23 22.92
N ILE A 37 18.67 9.11 22.43
CA ILE A 37 18.51 10.47 22.96
C ILE A 37 17.03 10.72 23.17
N SER A 38 16.65 11.04 24.41
CA SER A 38 15.24 11.25 24.74
C SER A 38 14.97 12.46 25.65
N SER A 39 13.86 13.14 25.39
CA SER A 39 13.33 14.21 26.24
C SER A 39 14.34 15.33 26.55
N CYS A 40 15.14 15.75 25.58
CA CYS A 40 16.11 16.84 25.74
C CYS A 40 15.60 18.10 25.04
N GLU A 41 15.03 19.03 25.81
CA GLU A 41 14.26 20.16 25.27
C GLU A 41 15.10 21.16 24.45
N MET A 42 16.28 21.56 24.93
CA MET A 42 17.11 22.57 24.24
C MET A 42 18.05 22.01 23.18
N LEU A 43 17.97 20.69 22.90
CA LEU A 43 18.87 20.04 21.96
C LEU A 43 18.55 20.45 20.53
N SER A 44 19.45 21.20 19.90
CA SER A 44 19.26 21.70 18.55
C SER A 44 19.98 20.87 17.48
N THR A 45 21.14 20.29 17.82
CA THR A 45 21.89 19.41 16.91
C THR A 45 22.53 18.23 17.64
N ILE A 46 22.75 17.12 16.94
CA ILE A 46 23.48 15.98 17.52
C ILE A 46 24.98 16.25 17.50
N VAL A 47 25.50 16.69 16.35
CA VAL A 47 26.89 17.08 16.15
C VAL A 47 26.97 18.60 15.92
N GLY A 48 27.97 19.23 16.53
CA GLY A 48 28.15 20.69 16.48
C GLY A 48 28.56 21.20 15.10
N LYS A 49 28.52 22.53 14.90
CA LYS A 49 28.96 23.17 13.66
C LYS A 49 30.46 22.94 13.42
N SER A 50 30.86 22.58 12.20
CA SER A 50 32.26 22.51 11.75
C SER A 50 32.42 23.18 10.38
N SER A 51 33.53 23.89 10.17
CA SER A 51 33.88 24.49 8.87
C SER A 51 34.48 23.49 7.87
N VAL A 52 34.96 22.33 8.34
CA VAL A 52 35.61 21.31 7.51
C VAL A 52 35.23 19.92 8.02
N GLY A 53 34.85 19.04 7.09
CA GLY A 53 34.75 17.60 7.32
C GLY A 53 33.32 17.04 7.27
N GLU A 54 33.24 15.81 6.76
CA GLU A 54 32.11 14.90 6.89
C GLU A 54 32.12 14.25 8.27
N VAL A 55 30.94 13.81 8.71
CA VAL A 55 30.73 13.13 9.98
C VAL A 55 30.32 11.70 9.71
N GLU A 56 31.12 10.77 10.23
CA GLU A 56 30.91 9.34 10.07
C GLU A 56 30.69 8.67 11.42
N PHE A 57 29.75 7.71 11.43
CA PHE A 57 29.52 6.78 12.53
C PHE A 57 29.59 5.33 11.99
N PRO A 58 30.79 4.74 11.93
CA PRO A 58 31.04 3.55 11.11
C PRO A 58 30.41 2.26 11.65
N GLN A 59 30.05 2.19 12.93
CA GLN A 59 29.44 1.00 13.54
C GLN A 59 28.05 1.26 14.11
N LEU A 60 27.47 2.44 13.90
CA LEU A 60 26.18 2.78 14.50
C LEU A 60 25.06 2.02 13.79
N GLU A 61 24.49 1.04 14.49
CA GLU A 61 23.41 0.16 14.02
C GLU A 61 22.03 0.66 14.45
N SER A 62 21.95 1.38 15.57
CA SER A 62 20.68 1.84 16.14
C SER A 62 20.74 3.30 16.61
N LEU A 63 19.84 4.12 16.08
CA LEU A 63 19.68 5.54 16.42
C LEU A 63 18.23 5.84 16.84
N GLU A 64 18.03 6.19 18.10
CA GLU A 64 16.72 6.55 18.66
C GLU A 64 16.71 8.03 19.09
N LEU A 65 15.79 8.82 18.52
CA LEU A 65 15.63 10.25 18.75
C LEU A 65 14.20 10.52 19.20
N LEU A 66 13.97 10.65 20.51
CA LEU A 66 12.63 10.63 21.10
C LEU A 66 12.30 11.95 21.83
N ASN A 67 11.20 12.59 21.46
CA ASN A 67 10.68 13.82 22.07
C ASN A 67 11.75 14.92 22.16
N LEU A 68 12.28 15.34 21.00
CA LEU A 68 13.30 16.39 20.87
C LEU A 68 12.70 17.57 20.11
N PRO A 69 11.95 18.46 20.79
CA PRO A 69 11.11 19.46 20.12
C PRO A 69 11.91 20.49 19.32
N ASN A 70 13.10 20.85 19.79
CA ASN A 70 13.97 21.87 19.17
C ASN A 70 15.08 21.28 18.28
N LEU A 71 15.11 19.96 18.06
CA LEU A 71 16.11 19.34 17.19
C LEU A 71 15.84 19.75 15.73
N VAL A 72 16.86 20.33 15.08
CA VAL A 72 16.75 20.81 13.70
C VAL A 72 17.57 19.97 12.74
N SER A 73 18.77 19.54 13.14
CA SER A 73 19.69 18.80 12.26
C SER A 73 20.59 17.85 13.02
N PHE A 74 20.96 16.73 12.42
CA PHE A 74 21.98 15.83 12.96
C PHE A 74 23.37 16.48 12.91
N PHE A 75 23.72 17.07 11.77
CA PHE A 75 24.93 17.87 11.58
C PHE A 75 24.61 19.08 10.68
N PRO A 76 24.81 20.32 11.15
CA PRO A 76 24.38 21.51 10.41
C PRO A 76 25.30 21.86 9.23
N ASN A 77 24.73 22.27 8.09
CA ASN A 77 25.48 22.83 6.97
C ASN A 77 26.03 24.23 7.32
N VAL A 78 27.35 24.41 7.20
CA VAL A 78 28.00 25.71 7.30
C VAL A 78 28.21 26.26 5.89
N ASN A 79 27.41 27.25 5.48
CA ASN A 79 27.65 28.00 4.25
C ASN A 79 28.84 28.95 4.46
N VAL A 80 29.90 28.77 3.68
CA VAL A 80 31.15 29.56 3.79
C VAL A 80 30.97 31.00 3.28
N ASN A 81 29.84 31.33 2.63
CA ASN A 81 29.63 32.60 1.94
C ASN A 81 28.90 33.69 2.75
N THR A 82 28.72 33.51 4.06
CA THR A 82 28.23 34.62 4.91
C THR A 82 29.40 35.54 5.28
N THR A 83 29.52 36.62 4.51
CA THR A 83 30.35 37.80 4.78
C THR A 83 30.21 38.26 6.24
N THR A 84 31.28 38.85 6.74
CA THR A 84 31.57 39.26 8.14
C THR A 84 30.45 39.99 8.89
N VAL A 85 29.43 40.49 8.21
CA VAL A 85 28.24 41.15 8.78
C VAL A 85 27.25 40.14 9.39
N ALA A 86 27.10 38.94 8.81
CA ALA A 86 26.20 37.91 9.34
C ALA A 86 26.70 37.30 10.66
N LYS A 87 28.03 37.26 10.86
CA LYS A 87 28.65 36.78 12.11
C LYS A 87 28.30 37.63 13.33
N LEU A 88 27.99 38.92 13.14
CA LEU A 88 27.60 39.82 14.24
C LEU A 88 26.11 39.71 14.58
N ILE A 89 25.28 39.29 13.63
CA ILE A 89 23.83 39.10 13.81
C ILE A 89 23.50 37.71 14.37
N ASP A 90 24.39 36.72 14.16
CA ASP A 90 24.25 35.32 14.61
C ASP A 90 24.08 35.12 16.12
N HIS A 91 24.41 36.12 16.95
CA HIS A 91 24.20 36.06 18.40
C HIS A 91 22.75 36.38 18.83
N LEU A 92 21.90 36.89 17.94
CA LEU A 92 20.60 37.49 18.29
C LEU A 92 19.38 36.91 17.53
N HIS A 93 19.33 35.59 17.31
CA HIS A 93 18.28 34.78 16.66
C HIS A 93 18.71 34.30 15.27
N ASN A 94 19.12 33.03 15.17
CA ASN A 94 19.43 32.40 13.90
C ASN A 94 18.29 31.43 13.52
N PRO A 95 17.39 31.76 12.59
CA PRO A 95 16.60 30.75 11.93
C PRO A 95 17.55 30.04 10.97
N MET A 96 18.09 28.88 11.39
CA MET A 96 18.84 28.02 10.48
C MET A 96 17.99 27.84 9.22
N GLN A 97 18.58 28.10 8.05
CA GLN A 97 17.93 27.83 6.77
C GLN A 97 17.36 26.41 6.80
N PRO A 98 16.17 26.18 6.23
CA PRO A 98 15.55 24.86 6.23
C PRO A 98 16.52 23.86 5.59
N GLN A 99 16.94 22.88 6.39
CA GLN A 99 17.85 21.81 6.00
C GLN A 99 17.29 20.49 6.53
N PRO A 100 17.62 19.36 5.90
CA PRO A 100 17.18 18.07 6.37
C PRO A 100 17.89 17.66 7.67
N LEU A 101 17.28 16.73 8.41
CA LEU A 101 17.88 16.15 9.61
C LEU A 101 19.23 15.51 9.26
N PHE A 102 19.28 14.72 8.18
CA PHE A 102 20.49 14.15 7.61
C PHE A 102 20.78 14.80 6.26
N ASN A 103 21.94 15.45 6.15
CA ASN A 103 22.44 16.00 4.90
C ASN A 103 23.56 15.12 4.33
N GLU A 104 24.07 15.48 3.15
CA GLU A 104 25.12 14.76 2.42
C GLU A 104 26.45 14.62 3.20
N LYS A 105 26.67 15.41 4.26
CA LYS A 105 27.89 15.35 5.08
C LYS A 105 27.78 14.34 6.23
N VAL A 106 26.65 13.65 6.37
CA VAL A 106 26.42 12.66 7.42
C VAL A 106 26.35 11.27 6.79
N ALA A 107 27.32 10.41 7.11
CA ALA A 107 27.33 9.02 6.66
C ALA A 107 27.21 8.05 7.86
N ILE A 108 26.17 7.19 7.84
CA ILE A 108 25.89 6.20 8.89
C ILE A 108 25.64 4.82 8.26
N LEU A 109 26.71 4.28 7.66
CA LEU A 109 26.65 3.14 6.74
C LEU A 109 26.03 1.86 7.32
N CYS A 110 26.17 1.63 8.62
CA CYS A 110 25.69 0.41 9.30
C CYS A 110 24.32 0.57 9.95
N LEU A 111 23.63 1.69 9.77
CA LEU A 111 22.38 1.95 10.48
C LEU A 111 21.29 0.98 10.04
N GLU A 112 20.83 0.13 10.95
CA GLU A 112 19.73 -0.81 10.72
C GLU A 112 18.40 -0.27 11.28
N TYR A 113 18.45 0.47 12.39
CA TYR A 113 17.28 0.97 13.11
C TYR A 113 17.35 2.48 13.33
N LEU A 114 16.33 3.21 12.87
CA LEU A 114 16.20 4.65 13.06
C LEU A 114 14.81 5.00 13.59
N VAL A 115 14.74 5.65 14.76
CA VAL A 115 13.47 5.93 15.46
C VAL A 115 13.34 7.43 15.80
N PRO A 116 12.95 8.28 14.85
CA PRO A 116 12.66 9.68 15.09
C PRO A 116 11.21 9.89 15.55
N VAL A 117 11.01 10.11 16.85
CA VAL A 117 9.69 10.31 17.46
C VAL A 117 9.61 11.67 18.14
N GLY A 118 8.52 12.41 17.93
CA GLY A 118 8.26 13.66 18.64
C GLY A 118 9.16 14.83 18.22
N LEU A 119 9.67 14.83 16.98
CA LEU A 119 10.55 15.88 16.45
C LEU A 119 9.72 17.03 15.84
N GLN A 120 9.55 18.12 16.58
CA GLN A 120 8.63 19.21 16.18
C GLN A 120 9.29 20.24 15.26
N SER A 121 10.61 20.38 15.27
CA SER A 121 11.33 21.38 14.45
C SER A 121 11.89 20.81 13.14
N VAL A 122 11.93 19.48 13.00
CA VAL A 122 12.42 18.81 11.79
C VAL A 122 11.36 18.88 10.69
N ARG A 123 11.75 19.43 9.53
CA ARG A 123 10.87 19.56 8.36
C ARG A 123 11.06 18.45 7.35
N ASP A 124 12.30 17.99 7.19
CA ASP A 124 12.68 16.93 6.26
C ASP A 124 13.69 16.03 6.97
N LEU A 125 13.55 14.71 6.85
CA LEU A 125 14.56 13.79 7.42
C LEU A 125 15.83 13.75 6.53
N TRP A 126 15.64 13.92 5.23
CA TRP A 126 16.66 13.81 4.18
C TRP A 126 16.41 14.89 3.13
N GLY A 127 17.35 15.07 2.20
CA GLY A 127 17.17 15.97 1.07
C GLY A 127 16.07 15.50 0.10
N SER A 128 16.07 16.05 -1.12
CA SER A 128 15.12 15.67 -2.18
C SER A 128 15.19 14.18 -2.56
N GLU A 129 16.31 13.52 -2.29
CA GLU A 129 16.54 12.11 -2.57
C GLU A 129 16.98 11.37 -1.31
N PHE A 130 16.63 10.08 -1.21
CA PHE A 130 17.09 9.23 -0.13
C PHE A 130 18.60 8.93 -0.31
N PRO A 131 19.45 9.22 0.70
CA PRO A 131 20.89 9.02 0.59
C PRO A 131 21.25 7.53 0.74
N THR A 132 21.02 6.75 -0.32
CA THR A 132 21.26 5.30 -0.38
C THR A 132 22.68 4.90 0.01
N SER A 133 23.68 5.73 -0.33
CA SER A 133 25.07 5.51 0.06
C SER A 133 25.31 5.54 1.57
N SER A 134 24.51 6.32 2.31
CA SER A 134 24.68 6.57 3.74
C SER A 134 23.77 5.74 4.64
N PHE A 135 22.71 5.14 4.10
CA PHE A 135 21.69 4.38 4.85
C PHE A 135 21.28 3.07 4.14
N SER A 136 22.21 2.46 3.40
CA SER A 136 21.96 1.24 2.60
C SER A 136 21.50 0.02 3.42
N ASN A 137 21.88 -0.04 4.71
CA ASN A 137 21.53 -1.15 5.61
C ASN A 137 20.26 -0.89 6.45
N LEU A 138 19.54 0.20 6.21
CA LEU A 138 18.38 0.59 7.01
C LEU A 138 17.23 -0.40 6.81
N LYS A 139 16.94 -1.18 7.86
CA LYS A 139 15.86 -2.19 7.88
C LYS A 139 14.58 -1.66 8.50
N ASN A 140 14.70 -0.73 9.45
CA ASN A 140 13.58 -0.28 10.27
C ASN A 140 13.68 1.21 10.54
N LEU A 141 12.73 1.95 9.99
CA LEU A 141 12.52 3.37 10.26
C LEU A 141 11.21 3.48 11.04
N GLN A 142 11.15 4.25 12.13
CA GLN A 142 9.92 4.46 12.91
C GLN A 142 9.75 5.94 13.22
N VAL A 143 8.97 6.62 12.38
CA VAL A 143 8.64 8.03 12.58
C VAL A 143 7.30 8.15 13.30
N ALA A 144 7.21 8.91 14.39
CA ALA A 144 5.92 9.16 15.03
C ALA A 144 5.85 10.54 15.69
N GLY A 145 4.71 11.21 15.64
CA GLY A 145 4.51 12.48 16.35
C GLY A 145 5.40 13.66 15.91
N CYS A 146 5.92 13.65 14.67
CA CYS A 146 6.71 14.74 14.10
C CYS A 146 5.81 15.68 13.28
N SER A 147 5.21 16.70 13.90
CA SER A 147 4.14 17.49 13.28
C SER A 147 4.57 18.41 12.14
N SER A 148 5.85 18.78 12.07
CA SER A 148 6.40 19.69 11.05
C SER A 148 7.00 18.98 9.83
N LEU A 149 7.01 17.65 9.82
CA LEU A 149 7.62 16.87 8.74
C LEU A 149 6.78 16.99 7.45
N ARG A 150 7.37 17.47 6.36
CA ARG A 150 6.70 17.78 5.09
C ARG A 150 7.04 16.80 3.98
N ASN A 151 8.31 16.38 3.87
CA ASN A 151 8.76 15.43 2.86
C ASN A 151 9.34 14.18 3.51
N PHE A 152 8.82 13.04 3.08
CA PHE A 152 9.41 11.74 3.28
C PHE A 152 9.80 11.24 1.89
N PRO A 153 11.09 11.03 1.57
CA PRO A 153 11.45 10.28 0.39
C PRO A 153 10.92 8.88 0.61
N SER A 154 10.05 8.46 -0.30
CA SER A 154 9.51 7.12 -0.36
C SER A 154 10.67 6.13 -0.33
N THR A 155 10.82 5.44 0.80
CA THR A 155 11.65 4.25 0.85
C THR A 155 10.98 3.24 -0.09
N SER A 156 11.69 2.85 -1.14
CA SER A 156 11.24 2.03 -2.28
C SER A 156 10.37 2.74 -3.33
N THR A 157 11.02 3.42 -4.27
CA THR A 157 10.46 3.66 -5.60
C THR A 157 10.42 2.34 -6.38
N GLN A 158 9.45 1.49 -6.09
CA GLN A 158 8.78 0.76 -7.15
C GLN A 158 7.34 1.27 -7.17
N GLY A 159 7.09 2.26 -8.03
CA GLY A 159 5.71 2.62 -8.35
C GLY A 159 4.96 1.42 -8.92
N LEU A 160 3.64 1.51 -8.98
CA LEU A 160 2.84 0.52 -9.69
C LEU A 160 3.29 0.49 -11.16
N GLN A 161 3.71 -0.67 -11.65
CA GLN A 161 4.06 -0.83 -13.06
C GLN A 161 2.79 -0.69 -13.92
N GLU A 162 1.74 -1.44 -13.57
CA GLU A 162 0.37 -1.27 -14.06
C GLU A 162 -0.62 -1.54 -12.93
N VAL A 163 -1.75 -0.84 -12.91
CA VAL A 163 -2.80 -1.06 -11.92
C VAL A 163 -3.64 -2.27 -12.32
N ALA A 164 -3.49 -3.37 -11.61
CA ALA A 164 -4.22 -4.61 -11.87
C ALA A 164 -5.62 -4.63 -11.24
N GLN A 165 -5.76 -4.03 -10.05
CA GLN A 165 -7.06 -3.95 -9.37
C GLN A 165 -7.15 -2.68 -8.52
N LEU A 166 -8.36 -2.12 -8.41
CA LEU A 166 -8.70 -1.02 -7.52
C LEU A 166 -9.83 -1.42 -6.56
N LEU A 167 -9.74 -1.00 -5.31
CA LEU A 167 -10.78 -1.18 -4.30
C LEU A 167 -11.00 0.11 -3.52
N TYR A 168 -12.25 0.55 -3.40
CA TYR A 168 -12.61 1.52 -2.39
C TYR A 168 -12.81 0.82 -1.06
N THR A 169 -12.48 1.49 0.05
CA THR A 169 -12.94 1.05 1.36
C THR A 169 -14.45 1.25 1.45
N ASP A 170 -15.21 0.40 2.15
CA ASP A 170 -16.68 0.61 2.25
C ASP A 170 -17.06 1.87 3.02
N ARG A 171 -16.11 2.49 3.73
CA ARG A 171 -16.27 3.86 4.27
C ARG A 171 -16.17 4.95 3.21
N GLY A 172 -15.80 4.61 1.97
CA GLY A 172 -15.68 5.52 0.84
C GLY A 172 -14.62 6.61 1.01
N ASN A 173 -13.69 6.49 1.96
CA ASN A 173 -12.72 7.52 2.30
C ASN A 173 -11.28 7.16 1.87
N SER A 174 -11.10 6.01 1.22
CA SER A 174 -9.78 5.56 0.75
C SER A 174 -9.93 4.66 -0.46
N VAL A 175 -8.91 4.67 -1.32
CA VAL A 175 -8.78 3.78 -2.46
C VAL A 175 -7.46 3.02 -2.35
N LEU A 176 -7.52 1.72 -2.59
CA LEU A 176 -6.40 0.81 -2.60
C LEU A 176 -6.16 0.35 -4.04
N ALA A 177 -4.91 0.33 -4.48
CA ALA A 177 -4.52 -0.22 -5.77
C ALA A 177 -3.54 -1.37 -5.57
N LEU A 178 -3.73 -2.44 -6.34
CA LEU A 178 -2.78 -3.54 -6.49
C LEU A 178 -2.13 -3.41 -7.86
N GLY A 179 -0.79 -3.44 -7.86
CA GLY A 179 0.01 -3.43 -9.07
C GLY A 179 0.22 -4.82 -9.63
N SER A 180 0.49 -4.89 -10.94
CA SER A 180 0.93 -6.13 -11.60
C SER A 180 2.20 -6.71 -10.98
N ASN A 181 3.06 -5.87 -10.40
CA ASN A 181 4.25 -6.27 -9.65
C ASN A 181 3.96 -6.73 -8.20
N GLY A 182 2.69 -6.88 -7.81
CA GLY A 182 2.30 -7.31 -6.47
C GLY A 182 2.42 -6.24 -5.38
N THR A 183 2.77 -5.00 -5.74
CA THR A 183 2.82 -3.87 -4.79
C THR A 183 1.44 -3.28 -4.56
N MET A 184 1.12 -2.96 -3.31
CA MET A 184 -0.16 -2.38 -2.92
C MET A 184 0.04 -0.96 -2.39
N MET A 185 -0.74 -0.03 -2.92
CA MET A 185 -0.70 1.38 -2.56
C MET A 185 -2.06 1.85 -2.08
N LEU A 186 -2.07 2.72 -1.07
CA LEU A 186 -3.27 3.22 -0.43
C LEU A 186 -3.31 4.74 -0.56
N TRP A 187 -4.42 5.30 -1.03
CA TRP A 187 -4.68 6.72 -1.00
C TRP A 187 -5.88 7.02 -0.12
N LYS A 188 -5.83 8.10 0.65
CA LYS A 188 -6.88 8.51 1.57
C LYS A 188 -7.33 9.93 1.29
N TRP A 189 -8.63 10.16 1.41
CA TRP A 189 -9.18 11.51 1.46
C TRP A 189 -9.15 12.00 2.91
N GLY A 190 -8.50 13.14 3.13
CA GLY A 190 -8.47 13.82 4.41
C GLY A 190 -9.59 14.86 4.52
N PRO A 191 -10.12 15.12 5.73
CA PRO A 191 -10.99 16.26 5.97
C PRO A 191 -10.29 17.57 5.58
N SER A 192 -10.93 18.39 4.76
CA SER A 192 -10.45 19.70 4.36
C SER A 192 -11.60 20.70 4.24
N GLN A 193 -11.29 21.98 4.07
CA GLN A 193 -12.33 23.00 3.83
C GLN A 193 -13.23 22.65 2.63
N HIS A 194 -12.67 22.00 1.60
CA HIS A 194 -13.38 21.60 0.39
C HIS A 194 -13.86 20.13 0.40
N ASN A 195 -13.49 19.35 1.44
CA ASN A 195 -13.97 17.98 1.66
C ASN A 195 -14.14 17.74 3.17
N PRO A 196 -15.16 18.32 3.81
CA PRO A 196 -15.28 18.30 5.28
C PRO A 196 -15.49 16.90 5.84
N PHE A 197 -16.01 15.97 5.03
CA PHE A 197 -16.25 14.59 5.44
C PHE A 197 -15.08 13.64 5.15
N GLY A 198 -14.05 14.11 4.43
CA GLY A 198 -12.90 13.26 4.06
C GLY A 198 -13.30 12.05 3.20
N MET A 199 -14.36 12.18 2.40
CA MET A 199 -14.89 11.10 1.56
C MET A 199 -14.33 11.22 0.14
N ALA A 200 -14.44 10.15 -0.64
CA ALA A 200 -14.09 10.13 -2.05
C ALA A 200 -14.88 11.19 -2.81
N THR A 201 -14.16 12.03 -3.54
CA THR A 201 -14.73 13.11 -4.33
C THR A 201 -13.83 13.40 -5.52
N THR A 202 -14.44 13.87 -6.61
CA THR A 202 -13.72 14.35 -7.79
C THR A 202 -13.15 15.75 -7.60
N SER A 203 -13.62 16.50 -6.60
CA SER A 203 -13.21 17.88 -6.35
C SER A 203 -11.92 18.01 -5.53
N VAL A 204 -11.52 16.95 -4.82
CA VAL A 204 -10.33 16.93 -3.97
C VAL A 204 -9.56 15.64 -4.22
N LEU A 205 -8.28 15.77 -4.55
CA LEU A 205 -7.40 14.64 -4.79
C LEU A 205 -7.11 13.90 -3.48
N PRO A 206 -7.11 12.56 -3.48
CA PRO A 206 -6.66 11.80 -2.32
C PRO A 206 -5.13 11.88 -2.20
N GLN A 207 -4.64 11.76 -0.97
CA GLN A 207 -3.20 11.74 -0.70
C GLN A 207 -2.74 10.29 -0.54
N GLN A 208 -1.59 9.99 -1.15
CA GLN A 208 -0.94 8.70 -0.94
C GLN A 208 -0.62 8.57 0.55
N TRP A 209 -1.06 7.47 1.13
CA TRP A 209 -0.81 7.12 2.50
C TRP A 209 0.32 6.10 2.52
N GLU A 210 1.41 6.46 3.18
CA GLU A 210 2.52 5.59 3.48
C GLU A 210 2.55 5.35 4.98
N PRO A 211 2.86 4.12 5.43
CA PRO A 211 2.99 3.90 6.85
C PRO A 211 4.22 4.65 7.38
N PRO A 212 4.21 5.06 8.67
CA PRO A 212 5.32 5.81 9.24
C PRO A 212 6.64 5.04 9.30
N ASN A 213 6.60 3.73 9.01
CA ASN A 213 7.75 2.85 8.97
C ASN A 213 8.31 2.60 7.57
N GLY A 214 7.74 3.23 6.53
CA GLY A 214 8.19 3.09 5.15
C GLY A 214 8.04 1.67 4.57
N LEU A 215 7.36 0.76 5.27
CA LEU A 215 7.09 -0.58 4.77
C LEU A 215 6.11 -0.48 3.59
N ALA A 216 6.37 -1.24 2.54
CA ALA A 216 5.40 -1.46 1.47
C ALA A 216 4.57 -2.71 1.78
N MET A 217 3.29 -2.69 1.42
CA MET A 217 2.51 -3.93 1.32
C MET A 217 2.80 -4.53 -0.05
N THR A 218 3.69 -5.52 -0.10
CA THR A 218 4.09 -6.16 -1.35
C THR A 218 3.99 -7.67 -1.19
N ASN A 219 3.42 -8.33 -2.20
CA ASN A 219 3.42 -9.79 -2.27
C ASN A 219 4.82 -10.32 -2.59
N ASP A 220 5.15 -11.52 -2.09
CA ASP A 220 6.35 -12.23 -2.52
C ASP A 220 6.17 -12.76 -3.95
N VAL A 221 6.82 -12.11 -4.90
CA VAL A 221 6.78 -12.43 -6.33
C VAL A 221 8.11 -12.99 -6.85
N THR A 222 9.05 -13.33 -5.97
CA THR A 222 10.43 -13.72 -6.34
C THR A 222 10.52 -14.95 -7.24
N SER A 223 9.54 -15.85 -7.17
CA SER A 223 9.47 -17.09 -7.95
C SER A 223 8.27 -17.17 -8.88
N VAL A 224 7.68 -16.03 -9.26
CA VAL A 224 6.44 -15.96 -10.05
C VAL A 224 6.70 -15.34 -11.42
N ASN A 225 6.11 -15.92 -12.47
CA ASN A 225 6.02 -15.28 -13.78
C ASN A 225 4.93 -14.19 -13.75
N LEU A 226 5.32 -12.92 -13.67
CA LEU A 226 4.40 -11.79 -13.54
C LEU A 226 3.50 -11.58 -14.77
N GLU A 227 3.93 -12.01 -15.96
CA GLU A 227 3.15 -11.88 -17.21
C GLU A 227 1.92 -12.81 -17.23
N GLU A 228 2.00 -13.95 -16.55
CA GLU A 228 0.92 -14.95 -16.49
C GLU A 228 0.13 -14.87 -15.18
N ALA A 229 0.65 -14.14 -14.18
CA ALA A 229 0.00 -13.97 -12.90
C ALA A 229 -1.30 -13.18 -13.04
N VAL A 230 -2.31 -13.57 -12.26
CA VAL A 230 -3.54 -12.78 -12.07
C VAL A 230 -3.51 -12.17 -10.67
N PRO A 231 -3.11 -10.88 -10.54
CA PRO A 231 -3.12 -10.22 -9.25
C PRO A 231 -4.56 -10.05 -8.76
N CYS A 232 -4.81 -10.42 -7.51
CA CYS A 232 -6.11 -10.23 -6.88
C CYS A 232 -5.95 -9.88 -5.40
N MET A 233 -6.86 -9.04 -4.90
CA MET A 233 -6.93 -8.63 -3.50
C MET A 233 -8.36 -8.54 -3.02
N ALA A 234 -8.54 -8.68 -1.70
CA ALA A 234 -9.80 -8.45 -1.03
C ALA A 234 -9.58 -7.79 0.35
N LEU A 235 -10.56 -7.00 0.77
CA LEU A 235 -10.58 -6.32 2.05
C LEU A 235 -11.57 -6.98 3.01
N SER A 236 -11.17 -7.11 4.27
CA SER A 236 -12.04 -7.59 5.33
C SER A 236 -13.08 -6.52 5.71
N LYS A 237 -14.27 -6.95 6.14
CA LYS A 237 -15.37 -6.06 6.60
C LYS A 237 -14.97 -5.08 7.70
N ASN A 238 -13.98 -5.44 8.51
CA ASN A 238 -13.51 -4.60 9.62
C ASN A 238 -12.34 -3.70 9.22
N TYR A 239 -11.88 -3.77 7.96
CA TYR A 239 -10.77 -2.99 7.38
C TYR A 239 -9.42 -3.18 8.06
N PHE A 240 -9.29 -4.10 9.02
CA PHE A 240 -8.02 -4.34 9.71
C PHE A 240 -7.13 -5.29 8.92
N TYR A 241 -7.72 -6.09 8.05
CA TYR A 241 -7.04 -7.12 7.29
C TYR A 241 -7.32 -7.01 5.79
N MET A 242 -6.31 -7.35 5.02
CA MET A 242 -6.37 -7.48 3.57
C MET A 242 -5.70 -8.78 3.18
N ILE A 243 -6.26 -9.47 2.19
CA ILE A 243 -5.60 -10.60 1.54
C ILE A 243 -5.23 -10.19 0.12
N SER A 244 -4.09 -10.66 -0.35
CA SER A 244 -3.62 -10.40 -1.70
C SER A 244 -2.84 -11.59 -2.22
N ALA A 245 -2.87 -11.78 -3.54
CA ALA A 245 -2.10 -12.77 -4.24
C ALA A 245 -1.70 -12.24 -5.63
N CYS A 246 -0.55 -12.67 -6.13
CA CYS A 246 -0.02 -12.29 -7.43
C CYS A 246 0.71 -13.50 -8.02
N GLY A 247 -0.04 -14.48 -8.54
CA GLY A 247 0.47 -15.72 -9.16
C GLY A 247 1.21 -16.70 -8.22
N GLY A 248 1.61 -16.24 -7.03
CA GLY A 248 2.30 -17.00 -5.99
C GLY A 248 1.41 -17.38 -4.82
N LYS A 249 1.95 -17.23 -3.61
CA LYS A 249 1.24 -17.49 -2.35
C LYS A 249 0.16 -16.43 -2.09
N VAL A 250 -0.87 -16.81 -1.33
CA VAL A 250 -1.79 -15.83 -0.75
C VAL A 250 -1.16 -15.28 0.54
N SER A 251 -1.06 -13.95 0.62
CA SER A 251 -0.53 -13.24 1.77
C SER A 251 -1.62 -12.49 2.53
N LEU A 252 -1.50 -12.46 3.87
CA LEU A 252 -2.38 -11.69 4.76
C LEU A 252 -1.64 -10.46 5.29
N PHE A 253 -2.25 -9.30 5.13
CA PHE A 253 -1.71 -8.02 5.54
C PHE A 253 -2.56 -7.37 6.62
N ASN A 254 -1.89 -6.69 7.56
CA ASN A 254 -2.54 -5.79 8.51
C ASN A 254 -2.60 -4.38 7.95
N MET A 255 -3.79 -3.83 7.78
CA MET A 255 -3.98 -2.48 7.23
C MET A 255 -3.61 -1.35 8.20
N SER A 256 -3.62 -1.61 9.52
CA SER A 256 -3.25 -0.60 10.53
C SER A 256 -1.74 -0.49 10.72
N LYS A 257 -1.03 -1.63 10.64
CA LYS A 257 0.43 -1.71 10.77
C LYS A 257 1.15 -1.69 9.42
N PHE A 258 0.39 -1.80 8.33
CA PHE A 258 0.85 -1.89 6.94
C PHE A 258 1.99 -2.90 6.78
N ARG A 259 1.78 -4.08 7.35
CA ARG A 259 2.77 -5.15 7.40
C ARG A 259 2.10 -6.47 7.09
N GLU A 260 2.81 -7.31 6.36
CA GLU A 260 2.48 -8.71 6.21
C GLU A 260 2.44 -9.39 7.59
N MET A 261 1.32 -10.05 7.89
CA MET A 261 1.14 -10.82 9.13
C MET A 261 1.48 -12.28 8.94
N GLN A 262 1.18 -12.83 7.77
CA GLN A 262 1.40 -14.23 7.45
C GLN A 262 1.77 -14.32 5.97
N THR A 263 2.97 -14.85 5.73
CA THR A 263 3.66 -14.79 4.43
C THR A 263 3.25 -15.90 3.45
N SER A 264 2.50 -16.88 3.91
CA SER A 264 2.13 -18.00 3.04
C SER A 264 1.02 -18.81 3.65
N PHE A 265 -0.08 -18.92 2.94
CA PHE A 265 -0.89 -20.13 2.99
C PHE A 265 -1.32 -20.51 1.58
N MET A 266 -1.41 -21.82 1.34
CA MET A 266 -1.59 -22.43 0.01
C MET A 266 -0.45 -22.12 -0.97
N PRO A 267 0.64 -22.91 -0.99
CA PRO A 267 1.68 -22.76 -2.02
C PRO A 267 1.13 -23.13 -3.41
N PRO A 268 1.53 -22.44 -4.48
CA PRO A 268 1.16 -22.80 -5.85
C PRO A 268 1.82 -24.13 -6.28
N PRO A 269 1.24 -24.89 -7.24
CA PRO A 269 -0.08 -24.73 -7.87
C PRO A 269 -1.23 -25.46 -7.12
N PRO A 270 -2.50 -25.06 -7.34
CA PRO A 270 -2.97 -24.12 -8.37
C PRO A 270 -2.84 -22.65 -7.95
N ALA A 271 -2.72 -21.74 -8.93
CA ALA A 271 -2.65 -20.30 -8.67
C ALA A 271 -4.05 -19.72 -8.37
N SER A 272 -4.11 -18.76 -7.46
CA SER A 272 -5.34 -18.01 -7.17
C SER A 272 -5.58 -16.93 -8.23
N THR A 273 -6.83 -16.79 -8.66
CA THR A 273 -7.27 -15.80 -9.65
C THR A 273 -8.25 -14.79 -9.08
N PHE A 274 -8.89 -15.11 -7.95
CA PHE A 274 -9.81 -14.20 -7.27
C PHE A 274 -9.88 -14.49 -5.76
N LEU A 275 -10.11 -13.46 -4.95
CA LEU A 275 -10.21 -13.56 -3.51
C LEU A 275 -11.48 -12.86 -3.02
N ALA A 276 -12.16 -13.45 -2.04
CA ALA A 276 -13.30 -12.82 -1.36
C ALA A 276 -13.37 -13.23 0.11
N PHE A 277 -13.62 -12.29 1.00
CA PHE A 277 -13.90 -12.61 2.41
C PHE A 277 -15.29 -13.21 2.57
N TYR A 278 -15.39 -14.26 3.37
CA TYR A 278 -16.69 -14.83 3.72
C TYR A 278 -17.44 -13.87 4.67
N PRO A 279 -18.67 -13.43 4.35
CA PRO A 279 -19.29 -12.31 5.04
C PRO A 279 -19.79 -12.60 6.46
N ARG A 280 -19.86 -13.88 6.87
CA ARG A 280 -20.28 -14.30 8.23
C ARG A 280 -19.11 -14.59 9.17
N ASP A 281 -17.92 -14.89 8.65
CA ASP A 281 -16.73 -15.20 9.44
C ASP A 281 -15.47 -14.70 8.71
N ASN A 282 -14.83 -13.65 9.25
CA ASN A 282 -13.63 -13.03 8.68
C ASN A 282 -12.39 -13.94 8.70
N ASN A 283 -12.43 -15.10 9.38
CA ASN A 283 -11.34 -16.09 9.32
C ASN A 283 -11.43 -16.95 8.05
N ILE A 284 -12.57 -16.94 7.36
CA ILE A 284 -12.80 -17.75 6.16
C ILE A 284 -12.73 -16.84 4.93
N ILE A 285 -12.05 -17.33 3.90
CA ILE A 285 -11.95 -16.69 2.60
C ILE A 285 -12.34 -17.68 1.52
N ALA A 286 -12.94 -17.19 0.45
CA ALA A 286 -13.13 -17.92 -0.80
C ALA A 286 -12.00 -17.56 -1.76
N ILE A 287 -11.39 -18.58 -2.33
CA ILE A 287 -10.28 -18.46 -3.27
C ILE A 287 -10.71 -19.10 -4.58
N GLY A 288 -10.84 -18.29 -5.62
CA GLY A 288 -11.04 -18.76 -6.99
C GLY A 288 -9.70 -19.13 -7.59
N MET A 289 -9.64 -20.26 -8.29
CA MET A 289 -8.39 -20.85 -8.75
C MET A 289 -8.34 -20.96 -10.28
N GLU A 290 -7.13 -21.07 -10.82
CA GLU A 290 -6.87 -21.32 -12.24
C GLU A 290 -7.43 -22.67 -12.71
N ASP A 291 -7.45 -23.67 -11.82
CA ASP A 291 -7.92 -25.03 -12.10
C ASP A 291 -9.44 -25.21 -12.03
N SER A 292 -10.22 -24.12 -12.14
CA SER A 292 -11.69 -24.04 -12.04
C SER A 292 -12.29 -24.30 -10.65
N THR A 293 -11.46 -24.51 -9.63
CA THR A 293 -11.92 -24.81 -8.28
C THR A 293 -12.15 -23.53 -7.47
N ILE A 294 -13.09 -23.59 -6.52
CA ILE A 294 -13.25 -22.55 -5.50
C ILE A 294 -12.99 -23.20 -4.14
N ARG A 295 -12.02 -22.68 -3.40
CA ARG A 295 -11.65 -23.18 -2.07
C ARG A 295 -12.17 -22.25 -0.99
N MET A 296 -12.95 -22.80 -0.07
CA MET A 296 -13.30 -22.14 1.18
C MET A 296 -12.23 -22.46 2.21
N TYR A 297 -11.41 -21.47 2.52
CA TYR A 297 -10.18 -21.66 3.29
C TYR A 297 -10.23 -20.87 4.60
N ASN A 298 -9.83 -21.50 5.70
CA ASN A 298 -9.77 -20.88 7.02
C ASN A 298 -8.34 -20.46 7.34
N VAL A 299 -8.11 -19.16 7.28
CA VAL A 299 -6.79 -18.52 7.46
C VAL A 299 -6.21 -18.75 8.86
N ARG A 300 -7.08 -18.85 9.88
CA ARG A 300 -6.61 -18.95 11.27
C ARG A 300 -6.01 -20.31 11.62
N VAL A 301 -6.57 -21.38 11.07
CA VAL A 301 -6.16 -22.77 11.36
C VAL A 301 -5.35 -23.40 10.22
N ASP A 302 -5.18 -22.68 9.12
CA ASP A 302 -4.48 -23.11 7.92
C ASP A 302 -5.09 -24.35 7.25
N GLU A 303 -6.42 -24.36 7.06
CA GLU A 303 -7.14 -25.51 6.50
C GLU A 303 -8.18 -25.14 5.44
N VAL A 304 -8.29 -25.98 4.41
CA VAL A 304 -9.41 -25.93 3.44
C VAL A 304 -10.64 -26.56 4.09
N LYS A 305 -11.68 -25.76 4.35
CA LYS A 305 -12.95 -26.22 4.92
C LYS A 305 -13.83 -26.92 3.89
N SER A 306 -13.86 -26.40 2.67
CA SER A 306 -14.71 -26.92 1.60
C SER A 306 -14.11 -26.61 0.24
N GLU A 307 -14.40 -27.45 -0.73
CA GLU A 307 -13.91 -27.31 -2.10
C GLU A 307 -15.09 -27.49 -3.07
N LEU A 308 -15.35 -26.45 -3.86
CA LEU A 308 -16.46 -26.40 -4.81
C LEU A 308 -15.86 -26.65 -6.20
N LYS A 309 -16.26 -27.75 -6.83
CA LYS A 309 -15.66 -28.26 -8.09
C LYS A 309 -16.72 -28.88 -8.99
N GLY A 310 -16.53 -28.77 -10.31
CA GLY A 310 -17.29 -29.51 -11.33
C GLY A 310 -18.26 -28.66 -12.17
N GLN A 311 -18.47 -27.40 -11.80
CA GLN A 311 -19.49 -26.53 -12.39
C GLN A 311 -18.86 -25.54 -13.39
N HIS A 312 -17.69 -25.01 -13.06
CA HIS A 312 -16.86 -24.29 -14.01
C HIS A 312 -15.92 -25.27 -14.71
N ASN A 313 -15.66 -25.03 -16.00
CA ASN A 313 -14.73 -25.84 -16.80
C ASN A 313 -13.46 -25.07 -17.20
N LYS A 314 -13.35 -23.81 -16.78
CA LYS A 314 -12.16 -22.97 -16.89
C LYS A 314 -11.96 -22.15 -15.62
N ARG A 315 -10.87 -21.39 -15.56
CA ARG A 315 -10.49 -20.57 -14.39
C ARG A 315 -11.61 -19.67 -13.90
N ILE A 316 -11.65 -19.50 -12.58
CA ILE A 316 -12.56 -18.58 -11.91
C ILE A 316 -12.09 -17.14 -12.18
N THR A 317 -13.03 -16.24 -12.47
CA THR A 317 -12.77 -14.81 -12.75
C THR A 317 -13.43 -13.87 -11.75
N GLY A 318 -14.31 -14.38 -10.90
CA GLY A 318 -15.05 -13.57 -9.96
C GLY A 318 -15.73 -14.42 -8.91
N LEU A 319 -15.77 -13.90 -7.68
CA LEU A 319 -16.48 -14.48 -6.55
C LEU A 319 -17.20 -13.38 -5.81
N ALA A 320 -18.47 -13.60 -5.51
CA ALA A 320 -19.27 -12.58 -4.87
C ALA A 320 -20.37 -13.17 -3.99
N PHE A 321 -20.32 -12.85 -2.70
CA PHE A 321 -21.28 -13.30 -1.71
C PHE A 321 -22.50 -12.36 -1.62
N SER A 322 -23.69 -12.93 -1.52
CA SER A 322 -24.91 -12.24 -1.12
C SER A 322 -25.40 -12.81 0.22
N THR A 323 -25.35 -12.00 1.27
CA THR A 323 -25.86 -12.40 2.61
C THR A 323 -27.38 -12.39 2.68
N ASN A 324 -28.05 -11.54 1.91
CA ASN A 324 -29.51 -11.44 1.88
C ASN A 324 -30.14 -12.67 1.23
N LEU A 325 -29.56 -13.11 0.11
CA LEU A 325 -30.02 -14.30 -0.62
C LEU A 325 -29.35 -15.58 -0.14
N ASN A 326 -28.36 -15.46 0.73
CA ASN A 326 -27.61 -16.57 1.29
C ASN A 326 -26.90 -17.45 0.23
N ILE A 327 -26.30 -16.79 -0.76
CA ILE A 327 -25.64 -17.45 -1.90
C ILE A 327 -24.25 -16.88 -2.18
N LEU A 328 -23.40 -17.71 -2.77
CA LEU A 328 -22.19 -17.31 -3.46
C LEU A 328 -22.46 -17.38 -4.97
N VAL A 329 -22.10 -16.34 -5.70
CA VAL A 329 -22.05 -16.36 -7.17
C VAL A 329 -20.59 -16.40 -7.59
N SER A 330 -20.27 -17.32 -8.49
CA SER A 330 -18.96 -17.40 -9.14
C SER A 330 -19.08 -17.20 -10.64
N SER A 331 -18.06 -16.59 -11.26
CA SER A 331 -17.93 -16.46 -12.70
C SER A 331 -16.65 -17.14 -13.19
N GLY A 332 -16.66 -17.64 -14.41
CA GLY A 332 -15.47 -18.23 -15.05
C GLY A 332 -15.20 -17.69 -16.45
N THR A 333 -14.01 -17.97 -16.99
CA THR A 333 -13.70 -17.67 -18.41
C THR A 333 -14.43 -18.58 -19.39
N ASP A 334 -15.20 -19.52 -18.87
CA ASP A 334 -16.15 -20.36 -19.59
C ASP A 334 -17.46 -19.63 -19.91
N ALA A 335 -17.56 -18.34 -19.56
CA ALA A 335 -18.75 -17.52 -19.71
C ALA A 335 -19.96 -18.11 -18.96
N GLN A 336 -19.71 -18.81 -17.85
CA GLN A 336 -20.75 -19.30 -16.96
C GLN A 336 -20.81 -18.47 -15.69
N LEU A 337 -22.01 -18.29 -15.16
CA LEU A 337 -22.24 -17.91 -13.77
C LEU A 337 -22.77 -19.12 -13.01
N CYS A 338 -22.17 -19.44 -11.87
CA CYS A 338 -22.64 -20.51 -11.00
C CYS A 338 -23.09 -19.93 -9.66
N ILE A 339 -24.22 -20.43 -9.17
CA ILE A 339 -24.83 -20.06 -7.89
C ILE A 339 -24.66 -21.22 -6.93
N TRP A 340 -24.21 -20.91 -5.72
CA TRP A 340 -23.94 -21.86 -4.65
C TRP A 340 -24.65 -21.45 -3.38
N SER A 341 -25.14 -22.43 -2.63
CA SER A 341 -25.65 -22.23 -1.26
C SER A 341 -24.49 -21.89 -0.32
N ILE A 342 -24.63 -20.86 0.51
CA ILE A 342 -23.60 -20.54 1.52
C ILE A 342 -23.62 -21.56 2.68
N ASP A 343 -24.78 -22.10 3.03
CA ASP A 343 -24.89 -22.98 4.20
C ASP A 343 -24.37 -24.39 3.91
N THR A 344 -24.58 -24.88 2.67
CA THR A 344 -24.22 -26.26 2.27
C THR A 344 -23.08 -26.33 1.26
N TRP A 345 -22.70 -25.21 0.63
CA TRP A 345 -21.77 -25.16 -0.52
C TRP A 345 -22.23 -25.98 -1.73
N GLU A 346 -23.49 -26.38 -1.75
CA GLU A 346 -24.08 -27.10 -2.88
C GLU A 346 -24.37 -26.14 -4.02
N HIS A 347 -24.14 -26.62 -5.24
CA HIS A 347 -24.52 -25.92 -6.46
C HIS A 347 -26.04 -25.86 -6.58
N LEU A 348 -26.56 -24.66 -6.83
CA LEU A 348 -27.99 -24.40 -6.99
C LEU A 348 -28.37 -24.26 -8.45
N LYS A 349 -27.57 -23.52 -9.23
CA LYS A 349 -27.88 -23.19 -10.63
C LYS A 349 -26.64 -22.72 -11.38
N SER A 350 -26.56 -23.02 -12.67
CA SER A 350 -25.62 -22.37 -13.60
C SER A 350 -26.38 -21.66 -14.71
N VAL A 351 -25.85 -20.52 -15.14
CA VAL A 351 -26.40 -19.70 -16.22
C VAL A 351 -25.29 -19.39 -17.23
N PRO A 352 -25.37 -19.90 -18.47
CA PRO A 352 -24.42 -19.53 -19.52
C PRO A 352 -24.75 -18.13 -20.01
N LEU A 353 -23.73 -17.28 -20.08
CA LEU A 353 -23.78 -16.03 -20.79
C LEU A 353 -23.54 -16.37 -22.27
N GLN A 354 -24.61 -16.41 -23.08
CA GLN A 354 -24.51 -16.78 -24.49
C GLN A 354 -23.53 -15.86 -25.23
N LEU A 355 -22.40 -16.40 -25.69
CA LEU A 355 -21.49 -15.73 -26.62
C LEU A 355 -21.94 -16.06 -28.06
N PRO A 356 -22.05 -15.09 -28.99
CA PRO A 356 -22.37 -15.42 -30.37
C PRO A 356 -21.17 -16.08 -31.02
N ALA A 357 -21.39 -17.23 -31.68
CA ALA A 357 -20.50 -17.69 -32.72
C ALA A 357 -20.61 -16.71 -33.90
N ASP A 358 -19.47 -16.16 -34.30
CA ASP A 358 -19.27 -15.24 -35.43
C ASP A 358 -20.27 -15.47 -36.59
N LYS A 359 -21.17 -14.51 -36.84
CA LYS A 359 -21.80 -14.30 -38.16
C LYS A 359 -22.06 -12.81 -38.41
N ALA A 360 -21.44 -12.33 -39.48
CA ALA A 360 -21.58 -10.99 -40.04
C ALA A 360 -22.95 -10.74 -40.71
N ARG A 361 -23.35 -9.45 -40.71
CA ARG A 361 -24.34 -8.75 -41.58
C ARG A 361 -25.81 -9.16 -41.38
N ASN A 362 -26.83 -8.31 -41.47
CA ASN A 362 -27.03 -6.99 -42.08
C ASN A 362 -28.15 -6.25 -41.31
N GLY A 363 -28.21 -4.93 -41.47
CA GLY A 363 -29.09 -4.02 -40.75
C GLY A 363 -30.59 -4.32 -40.82
N ASP A 364 -31.25 -4.05 -39.69
CA ASP A 364 -32.57 -3.40 -39.68
C ASP A 364 -32.82 -2.78 -38.29
N THR A 365 -33.18 -1.51 -38.29
CA THR A 365 -33.46 -0.71 -37.09
C THR A 365 -34.88 -1.01 -36.60
N ARG A 366 -34.99 -1.98 -35.69
CA ARG A 366 -36.13 -2.12 -34.78
C ARG A 366 -35.60 -2.33 -33.38
N TRP A 367 -36.13 -1.55 -32.43
CA TRP A 367 -35.82 -1.68 -31.01
C TRP A 367 -36.24 -3.07 -30.51
N VAL A 368 -35.24 -3.93 -30.41
CA VAL A 368 -35.23 -5.18 -29.64
C VAL A 368 -34.08 -5.01 -28.64
N PRO A 369 -34.21 -5.41 -27.37
CA PRO A 369 -33.06 -5.46 -26.47
C PRO A 369 -32.00 -6.32 -27.16
N GLN A 370 -30.92 -5.72 -27.66
CA GLN A 370 -29.82 -6.49 -28.25
C GLN A 370 -29.05 -7.12 -27.09
N ASP A 371 -29.49 -8.35 -26.79
CA ASP A 371 -29.21 -9.18 -25.61
C ASP A 371 -27.81 -9.81 -25.55
N VAL A 372 -26.76 -9.23 -26.12
CA VAL A 372 -25.45 -9.89 -26.04
C VAL A 372 -24.30 -8.91 -25.86
N LEU A 373 -23.59 -9.08 -24.73
CA LEU A 373 -22.28 -8.51 -24.47
C LEU A 373 -21.25 -9.53 -24.99
N PRO A 374 -20.55 -9.25 -26.10
CA PRO A 374 -19.84 -10.27 -26.89
C PRO A 374 -18.46 -10.65 -26.34
N ALA A 375 -17.96 -9.92 -25.35
CA ALA A 375 -16.63 -10.15 -24.80
C ALA A 375 -16.65 -11.01 -23.51
N PRO A 376 -15.52 -11.61 -23.12
CA PRO A 376 -15.38 -12.24 -21.81
C PRO A 376 -15.56 -11.23 -20.67
N ILE A 377 -16.08 -11.68 -19.52
CA ILE A 377 -16.10 -10.88 -18.30
C ILE A 377 -14.67 -10.72 -17.79
N SER A 378 -14.23 -9.48 -17.62
CA SER A 378 -12.97 -9.13 -16.98
C SER A 378 -13.11 -9.00 -15.47
N PHE A 379 -14.25 -8.51 -14.98
CA PHE A 379 -14.52 -8.34 -13.55
C PHE A 379 -16.02 -8.33 -13.26
N ALA A 380 -16.43 -8.70 -12.05
CA ALA A 380 -17.81 -8.59 -11.59
C ALA A 380 -17.87 -8.15 -10.13
N ALA A 381 -18.82 -7.27 -9.79
CA ALA A 381 -19.04 -6.72 -8.45
C ALA A 381 -20.53 -6.51 -8.17
N TYR A 382 -20.94 -6.53 -6.90
CA TYR A 382 -22.30 -6.14 -6.51
C TYR A 382 -22.43 -4.63 -6.28
N SER A 383 -23.65 -4.11 -6.45
CA SER A 383 -24.06 -2.86 -5.81
C SER A 383 -23.99 -2.98 -4.28
N CYS A 384 -23.79 -1.85 -3.58
CA CYS A 384 -23.68 -1.84 -2.12
C CYS A 384 -24.93 -2.41 -1.39
N ASP A 385 -26.11 -2.35 -2.03
CA ASP A 385 -27.37 -2.92 -1.54
C ASP A 385 -27.58 -4.40 -1.92
N SER A 386 -26.64 -5.00 -2.65
CA SER A 386 -26.68 -6.38 -3.16
C SER A 386 -27.87 -6.68 -4.09
N GLN A 387 -28.48 -5.66 -4.71
CA GLN A 387 -29.59 -5.83 -5.65
C GLN A 387 -29.14 -5.98 -7.11
N LEU A 388 -27.96 -5.45 -7.45
CA LEU A 388 -27.44 -5.44 -8.81
C LEU A 388 -26.05 -6.06 -8.87
N VAL A 389 -25.73 -6.69 -9.99
CA VAL A 389 -24.38 -7.14 -10.35
C VAL A 389 -23.87 -6.28 -11.50
N TYR A 390 -22.78 -5.56 -11.28
CA TYR A 390 -22.00 -4.89 -12.31
C TYR A 390 -20.95 -5.84 -12.83
N THR A 391 -20.91 -6.09 -14.14
CA THR A 391 -19.82 -6.82 -14.77
C THR A 391 -19.13 -5.94 -15.80
N SER A 392 -17.81 -5.90 -15.78
CA SER A 392 -17.02 -5.33 -16.87
C SER A 392 -16.59 -6.44 -17.82
N PHE A 393 -16.49 -6.08 -19.09
CA PHE A 393 -16.15 -6.98 -20.18
C PHE A 393 -14.80 -6.57 -20.79
N CYS A 394 -14.07 -7.51 -21.38
CA CYS A 394 -12.76 -7.24 -21.99
C CYS A 394 -12.82 -6.26 -23.18
N ASP A 395 -13.98 -6.09 -23.81
CA ASP A 395 -14.22 -5.06 -24.84
C ASP A 395 -14.54 -3.68 -24.24
N GLY A 396 -14.43 -3.56 -22.92
CA GLY A 396 -14.68 -2.34 -22.18
C GLY A 396 -16.15 -2.02 -22.00
N ASN A 397 -17.12 -2.91 -22.26
CA ASN A 397 -18.51 -2.68 -21.84
C ASN A 397 -18.69 -2.94 -20.33
N ILE A 398 -19.69 -2.29 -19.73
CA ILE A 398 -20.19 -2.64 -18.39
C ILE A 398 -21.65 -3.09 -18.51
N GLY A 399 -21.96 -4.29 -18.04
CA GLY A 399 -23.32 -4.77 -17.87
C GLY A 399 -23.78 -4.62 -16.43
N VAL A 400 -25.05 -4.28 -16.24
CA VAL A 400 -25.71 -4.21 -14.94
C VAL A 400 -26.83 -5.24 -14.95
N PHE A 401 -26.77 -6.22 -14.07
CA PHE A 401 -27.67 -7.35 -14.02
C PHE A 401 -28.49 -7.30 -12.73
N ASP A 402 -29.75 -7.73 -12.80
CA ASP A 402 -30.55 -7.99 -11.61
C ASP A 402 -30.00 -9.24 -10.91
N VAL A 403 -29.83 -9.20 -9.58
CA VAL A 403 -29.24 -10.34 -8.85
C VAL A 403 -30.11 -11.60 -8.89
N HIS A 404 -31.43 -11.46 -8.91
CA HIS A 404 -32.36 -12.58 -8.74
C HIS A 404 -32.49 -13.38 -10.04
N SER A 405 -32.61 -12.66 -11.15
CA SER A 405 -32.79 -13.27 -12.47
C SER A 405 -31.48 -13.41 -13.25
N LEU A 406 -30.42 -12.66 -12.86
CA LEU A 406 -29.20 -12.44 -13.64
C LEU A 406 -29.51 -11.96 -15.07
N THR A 407 -30.62 -11.24 -15.23
CA THR A 407 -30.98 -10.61 -16.50
C THR A 407 -30.29 -9.26 -16.62
N LEU A 408 -29.74 -8.96 -17.80
CA LEU A 408 -29.17 -7.66 -18.10
C LEU A 408 -30.25 -6.59 -17.98
N THR A 409 -30.10 -5.68 -17.03
CA THR A 409 -31.00 -4.54 -16.83
C THR A 409 -30.50 -3.31 -17.58
N ARG A 410 -29.19 -3.09 -17.61
CA ARG A 410 -28.57 -1.95 -18.28
C ARG A 410 -27.22 -2.32 -18.86
N ARG A 411 -26.85 -1.62 -19.93
CA ARG A 411 -25.51 -1.65 -20.52
C ARG A 411 -24.94 -0.24 -20.54
N ILE A 412 -23.70 -0.09 -20.11
CA ILE A 412 -22.91 1.12 -20.23
C ILE A 412 -21.83 0.83 -21.28
N ALA A 413 -21.91 1.53 -22.41
CA ALA A 413 -20.95 1.38 -23.49
C ALA A 413 -19.63 2.11 -23.16
N PRO A 414 -18.47 1.60 -23.60
CA PRO A 414 -17.17 2.23 -23.37
C PRO A 414 -17.12 3.66 -23.91
N SER A 415 -17.86 3.96 -24.98
CA SER A 415 -17.97 5.31 -25.57
C SER A 415 -18.50 6.39 -24.62
N ILE A 416 -19.09 6.00 -23.48
CA ILE A 416 -19.63 6.92 -22.48
C ILE A 416 -18.53 7.44 -21.53
N TYR A 417 -17.43 6.69 -21.35
CA TYR A 417 -16.38 7.03 -20.39
C TYR A 417 -14.95 6.94 -20.95
N LEU A 418 -14.76 6.33 -22.12
CA LEU A 418 -13.52 6.42 -22.88
C LEU A 418 -13.62 7.59 -23.86
N SER A 419 -12.57 8.40 -23.90
CA SER A 419 -12.50 9.50 -24.87
C SER A 419 -12.46 8.95 -26.30
N PRO A 420 -12.99 9.69 -27.30
CA PRO A 420 -12.97 9.25 -28.71
C PRO A 420 -11.58 8.86 -29.23
N ALA A 421 -10.51 9.46 -28.68
CA ALA A 421 -9.13 9.18 -29.06
C ALA A 421 -8.63 7.79 -28.62
N MET A 422 -9.26 7.19 -27.61
CA MET A 422 -8.90 5.86 -27.09
C MET A 422 -9.69 4.71 -27.76
N LEU A 423 -10.77 5.03 -28.49
CA LEU A 423 -11.62 4.06 -29.18
C LEU A 423 -11.17 3.78 -30.62
N SER A 424 -10.20 4.54 -31.13
CA SER A 424 -9.63 4.44 -32.47
C SER A 424 -8.24 3.79 -32.52
N GLY A 425 -7.79 3.23 -31.39
CA GLY A 425 -6.44 2.64 -31.23
C GLY A 425 -6.46 1.13 -31.30
#